data_AF-A0A0F3GNU5-F1
#
_entry.id   AF-A0A0F3GNU5-F1
#
_cell.length_a   1.000
_cell.length_b   1.000
_cell.length_c   1.000
_cell.angle_alpha   90.00
_cell.angle_beta   90.00
_cell.angle_gamma   90.00
#
_symmetry.space_group_name_H-M   'P 1'
#
loop_
_entity.id
_entity.type
_entity.pdbx_description
1 polymer ?
#
loop_
_entity_poly.entity_id
_entity_poly.type
_entity_poly.pdbx_seq_one_letter_code
_entity_poly.pdbx_strand_id
1 'polypeptide(L)'
;MDIKDYTFKLIMAGNSNINSMINAIIRATIQLRSDNEQEMATFNQIHIFHTEESLNSLFKTTEKWQEVLTLYDISITAIVHHVTKLEGENVKRFDDIVEQLRTIVNPLHNELYYIDISGGISSLKTILAIFAYVLDIEHVYSLEVSFSKEPETRKRQSGLFYSQIEAEGLDIKYSKLPPIKKFDEFGRSNYTEILRHRQIIDDITSNIQHLLPKHFNLEHLRSSLLSGINSRLIAEVTGESYNYRHSIFSFSSGIEEIVNIILNITSNSNIEKETLGVKLGEIRKLCATKDKYFINEEVLESLTKLMSGIRNSIAHPSSEKEQNKELLATQSHLSAQLAITFIKFTINALLPFLDQDGRVIEIQDVSPKEEDNTIFYFGFDGDATGDYLETAFVMSGIDEEEVQMRSNILREAINKLKKLIKKTTKDHKSIIFAEGDNILFKSKFDNTLLNEIQSVYKKETGLSSSIGYGKTLRDVMIALRLAKAKNGESLVGISISGQC
;
A
#
# COMPACT_ATOMS: atom_id res chain seq x y z
N MET A 1 2.07 -3.67 32.19
CA MET A 1 1.54 -4.90 31.55
C MET A 1 2.33 -6.05 32.12
N ASP A 2 1.67 -7.09 32.62
CA ASP A 2 2.34 -8.26 33.21
C ASP A 2 3.03 -9.07 32.09
N ILE A 3 4.29 -9.48 32.33
CA ILE A 3 5.14 -10.24 31.37
C ILE A 3 4.54 -11.62 31.04
N LYS A 4 3.55 -12.09 31.81
CA LYS A 4 2.94 -13.43 31.70
C LYS A 4 2.18 -13.71 30.40
N ASP A 5 1.87 -12.69 29.60
CA ASP A 5 1.10 -12.84 28.35
C ASP A 5 1.95 -12.69 27.08
N TYR A 6 3.28 -12.65 27.18
CA TYR A 6 4.18 -12.58 26.02
C TYR A 6 4.69 -13.96 25.62
N THR A 7 4.66 -14.25 24.32
CA THR A 7 5.42 -15.36 23.73
C THR A 7 6.75 -14.85 23.18
N PHE A 8 7.82 -15.64 23.37
CA PHE A 8 9.17 -15.27 22.98
C PHE A 8 9.58 -16.02 21.72
N LYS A 9 10.13 -15.30 20.74
CA LYS A 9 10.67 -15.89 19.51
C LYS A 9 12.13 -15.50 19.30
N LEU A 10 12.96 -16.45 18.94
CA LEU A 10 14.34 -16.22 18.52
C LEU A 10 14.42 -16.34 17.01
N ILE A 11 15.04 -15.37 16.35
CA ILE A 11 15.36 -15.39 14.92
C ILE A 11 16.88 -15.31 14.78
N MET A 12 17.48 -16.23 14.05
CA MET A 12 18.93 -16.25 13.91
C MET A 12 19.40 -16.81 12.57
N ALA A 13 20.65 -16.52 12.25
CA ALA A 13 21.33 -17.07 11.10
C ALA A 13 21.97 -18.43 11.43
N GLY A 14 21.71 -19.42 10.58
CA GLY A 14 22.34 -20.74 10.63
C GLY A 14 23.83 -20.68 10.28
N ASN A 15 24.63 -21.56 10.87
CA ASN A 15 26.07 -21.65 10.66
C ASN A 15 26.47 -23.08 10.25
N SER A 16 27.54 -23.25 9.47
CA SER A 16 28.13 -24.56 9.20
C SER A 16 28.91 -25.09 10.40
N ASN A 17 29.43 -24.20 11.26
CA ASN A 17 29.87 -24.56 12.60
C ASN A 17 28.65 -24.71 13.53
N ILE A 18 28.23 -25.96 13.74
CA ILE A 18 27.05 -26.31 14.54
C ILE A 18 27.23 -25.88 15.99
N ASN A 19 28.42 -26.01 16.56
CA ASN A 19 28.66 -25.77 17.98
C ASN A 19 28.51 -24.27 18.26
N SER A 20 29.02 -23.43 17.36
CA SER A 20 28.78 -21.98 17.40
C SER A 20 27.29 -21.62 17.35
N MET A 21 26.51 -22.26 16.47
CA MET A 21 25.07 -22.02 16.35
C MET A 21 24.31 -22.44 17.62
N ILE A 22 24.62 -23.61 18.16
CA ILE A 22 23.98 -24.15 19.37
C ILE A 22 24.34 -23.32 20.60
N ASN A 23 25.59 -22.88 20.70
CA ASN A 23 26.04 -21.98 21.77
C ASN A 23 25.31 -20.63 21.74
N ALA A 24 25.02 -20.10 20.54
CA ALA A 24 24.23 -18.89 20.39
C ALA A 24 22.78 -19.09 20.88
N ILE A 25 22.14 -20.21 20.55
CA ILE A 25 20.78 -20.56 21.04
C ILE A 25 20.76 -20.64 22.58
N ILE A 26 21.74 -21.33 23.17
CA ILE A 26 21.85 -21.45 24.63
C ILE A 26 22.03 -20.07 25.25
N ARG A 27 22.98 -19.27 24.75
CA ARG A 27 23.27 -17.96 25.33
C ARG A 27 22.12 -16.98 25.16
N ALA A 28 21.39 -17.04 24.04
CA ALA A 28 20.16 -16.27 23.83
C ALA A 28 19.09 -16.65 24.85
N THR A 29 18.94 -17.94 25.15
CA THR A 29 17.98 -18.43 26.16
C THR A 29 18.36 -17.98 27.57
N ILE A 30 19.65 -18.05 27.91
CA ILE A 30 20.16 -17.49 29.18
C ILE A 30 19.91 -15.98 29.25
N GLN A 31 20.09 -15.26 28.13
CA GLN A 31 19.82 -13.83 28.08
C GLN A 31 18.33 -13.52 28.28
N LEU A 32 17.44 -14.27 27.63
CA LEU A 32 16.00 -14.14 27.80
C LEU A 32 15.58 -14.26 29.26
N ARG A 33 16.13 -15.26 29.98
CA ARG A 33 15.88 -15.48 31.42
C ARG A 33 16.35 -14.29 32.25
N SER A 34 17.53 -13.75 31.92
CA SER A 34 18.08 -12.56 32.58
C SER A 34 17.28 -11.29 32.29
N ASP A 35 16.87 -11.07 31.04
CA ASP A 35 16.14 -9.88 30.60
C ASP A 35 14.73 -9.79 31.23
N ASN A 36 14.14 -10.94 31.58
CA ASN A 36 12.78 -11.04 32.12
C ASN A 36 12.72 -11.47 33.60
N GLU A 37 13.87 -11.68 34.26
CA GLU A 37 13.96 -12.17 35.64
C GLU A 37 13.16 -13.48 35.88
N GLN A 38 13.18 -14.38 34.88
CA GLN A 38 12.45 -15.65 34.91
C GLN A 38 13.37 -16.82 34.60
N GLU A 39 13.69 -17.64 35.62
CA GLU A 39 14.62 -18.77 35.49
C GLU A 39 14.16 -19.83 34.46
N MET A 40 12.85 -20.02 34.30
CA MET A 40 12.27 -21.04 33.42
C MET A 40 11.82 -20.48 32.06
N ALA A 41 12.13 -19.22 31.74
CA ALA A 41 11.78 -18.65 30.44
C ALA A 41 12.53 -19.36 29.30
N THR A 42 11.81 -19.60 28.20
CA THR A 42 12.33 -20.24 26.98
C THR A 42 11.63 -19.66 25.75
N PHE A 43 12.24 -19.84 24.58
CA PHE A 43 11.63 -19.43 23.32
C PHE A 43 10.56 -20.43 22.89
N ASN A 44 9.36 -19.93 22.57
CA ASN A 44 8.28 -20.73 22.00
C ASN A 44 8.65 -21.24 20.60
N GLN A 45 9.36 -20.41 19.83
CA GLN A 45 9.86 -20.76 18.50
C GLN A 45 11.27 -20.18 18.29
N ILE A 46 12.15 -20.98 17.70
CA ILE A 46 13.52 -20.62 17.34
C ILE A 46 13.65 -20.79 15.83
N HIS A 47 13.57 -19.68 15.10
CA HIS A 47 13.65 -19.61 13.65
C HIS A 47 15.10 -19.50 13.20
N ILE A 48 15.60 -20.51 12.50
CA ILE A 48 16.98 -20.56 12.02
C ILE A 48 17.00 -20.49 10.49
N PHE A 49 17.59 -19.44 9.94
CA PHE A 49 17.76 -19.25 8.51
C PHE A 49 19.08 -19.85 8.04
N HIS A 50 19.02 -20.98 7.35
CA HIS A 50 20.19 -21.73 6.89
C HIS A 50 20.51 -21.43 5.43
N THR A 51 21.79 -21.49 5.08
CA THR A 51 22.21 -21.90 3.73
C THR A 51 22.02 -23.41 3.56
N GLU A 52 21.95 -23.91 2.33
CA GLU A 52 21.91 -25.37 2.09
C GLU A 52 23.11 -26.08 2.74
N GLU A 53 24.30 -25.47 2.70
CA GLU A 53 25.51 -25.99 3.36
C GLU A 53 25.36 -26.06 4.88
N SER A 54 24.84 -25.00 5.51
CA SER A 54 24.63 -24.96 6.97
C SER A 54 23.62 -26.03 7.41
N LEU A 55 22.50 -26.17 6.69
CA LEU A 55 21.50 -27.18 7.04
C LEU A 55 22.05 -28.59 6.85
N ASN A 56 22.77 -28.84 5.75
CA ASN A 56 23.42 -30.13 5.50
C ASN A 56 24.45 -30.47 6.58
N SER A 57 25.20 -29.48 7.07
CA SER A 57 26.17 -29.67 8.15
C SER A 57 25.48 -30.08 9.46
N LEU A 58 24.30 -29.51 9.75
CA LEU A 58 23.52 -29.82 10.94
C LEU A 58 23.01 -31.27 10.94
N PHE A 59 22.60 -31.79 9.79
CA PHE A 59 22.11 -33.17 9.67
C PHE A 59 23.21 -34.22 9.48
N LYS A 60 24.40 -33.81 9.03
CA LYS A 60 25.56 -34.70 8.87
C LYS A 60 26.42 -34.83 10.12
N THR A 61 26.26 -33.92 11.09
CA THR A 61 27.06 -33.97 12.32
C THR A 61 26.76 -35.25 13.12
N THR A 62 27.81 -35.86 13.65
CA THR A 62 27.70 -36.98 14.60
C THR A 62 27.57 -36.50 16.04
N GLU A 63 27.74 -35.20 16.28
CA GLU A 63 27.64 -34.61 17.61
C GLU A 63 26.19 -34.49 18.05
N LYS A 64 25.92 -34.85 19.31
CA LYS A 64 24.57 -34.89 19.87
C LYS A 64 24.12 -33.53 20.41
N TRP A 65 24.07 -32.53 19.53
CA TRP A 65 23.69 -31.17 19.89
C TRP A 65 22.28 -31.07 20.50
N GLN A 66 21.38 -32.00 20.18
CA GLN A 66 20.05 -32.09 20.76
C GLN A 66 20.09 -32.36 22.27
N GLU A 67 21.00 -33.24 22.71
CA GLU A 67 21.19 -33.52 24.14
C GLU A 67 21.72 -32.28 24.86
N VAL A 68 22.61 -31.53 24.20
CA VAL A 68 23.17 -30.27 24.72
C VAL A 68 22.08 -29.21 24.93
N LEU A 69 21.16 -29.03 23.99
CA LEU A 69 20.03 -28.10 24.16
C LEU A 69 19.08 -28.52 25.30
N THR A 70 18.86 -29.82 25.45
CA THR A 70 17.99 -30.37 26.50
C THR A 70 18.53 -30.08 27.90
N LEU A 71 19.86 -30.05 28.08
CA LEU A 71 20.50 -29.66 29.35
C LEU A 71 20.17 -28.23 29.80
N TYR A 72 19.73 -27.37 28.88
CA TYR A 72 19.34 -25.99 29.15
C TYR A 72 17.82 -25.78 29.06
N ASP A 73 17.01 -26.84 29.09
CA ASP A 73 15.54 -26.80 28.99
C ASP A 73 15.03 -26.16 27.67
N ILE A 74 15.78 -26.37 26.58
CA ILE A 74 15.41 -25.87 25.24
C ILE A 74 14.77 -27.01 24.45
N SER A 75 13.49 -26.87 24.12
CA SER A 75 12.78 -27.89 23.34
C SER A 75 13.26 -27.91 21.90
N ILE A 76 13.61 -29.11 21.42
CA ILE A 76 13.96 -29.34 20.01
C ILE A 76 12.75 -29.06 19.10
N THR A 77 11.53 -29.29 19.59
CA THR A 77 10.30 -29.01 18.82
C THR A 77 10.02 -27.52 18.63
N ALA A 78 10.69 -26.65 19.37
CA ALA A 78 10.62 -25.21 19.17
C ALA A 78 11.44 -24.74 17.97
N ILE A 79 12.35 -25.57 17.44
CA ILE A 79 13.25 -25.20 16.35
C ILE A 79 12.53 -25.30 15.01
N VAL A 80 12.54 -24.20 14.26
CA VAL A 80 11.99 -24.10 12.91
C VAL A 80 13.10 -23.73 11.93
N HIS A 81 13.39 -24.66 11.00
CA HIS A 81 14.43 -24.47 10.00
C HIS A 81 13.88 -23.82 8.74
N HIS A 82 14.52 -22.74 8.30
CA HIS A 82 14.25 -22.04 7.05
C HIS A 82 15.45 -22.22 6.13
N VAL A 83 15.23 -22.57 4.87
CA VAL A 83 16.33 -22.75 3.90
C VAL A 83 16.33 -21.59 2.92
N THR A 84 17.47 -20.90 2.88
CA THR A 84 17.72 -19.76 2.00
C THR A 84 18.73 -20.16 0.93
N LYS A 85 18.35 -19.99 -0.33
CA LYS A 85 19.25 -20.21 -1.47
C LYS A 85 20.02 -18.92 -1.74
N LEU A 86 21.26 -18.83 -1.29
CA LEU A 86 22.07 -17.60 -1.43
C LEU A 86 23.07 -17.63 -2.62
N GLU A 87 23.19 -18.75 -3.36
CA GLU A 87 24.07 -18.87 -4.57
C GLU A 87 23.31 -18.72 -5.92
N GLY A 88 23.34 -17.54 -6.58
CA GLY A 88 22.54 -17.18 -7.79
C GLY A 88 21.69 -15.88 -7.70
N GLU A 89 20.94 -15.50 -8.76
CA GLU A 89 20.30 -14.18 -8.97
C GLU A 89 19.70 -13.51 -7.71
N ASN A 90 20.31 -12.40 -7.27
CA ASN A 90 20.18 -11.79 -5.94
C ASN A 90 18.78 -11.26 -5.53
N VAL A 91 17.91 -10.87 -6.47
CA VAL A 91 16.69 -10.09 -6.12
C VAL A 91 15.57 -10.98 -5.57
N LYS A 92 15.17 -12.04 -6.30
CA LYS A 92 14.06 -12.91 -5.89
C LYS A 92 14.26 -13.59 -4.53
N ARG A 93 15.52 -13.76 -4.12
CA ARG A 93 15.91 -14.44 -2.87
C ARG A 93 15.82 -13.53 -1.66
N PHE A 94 16.07 -12.24 -1.86
CA PHE A 94 15.82 -11.25 -0.83
C PHE A 94 14.31 -11.20 -0.54
N ASP A 95 13.49 -11.20 -1.60
CA ASP A 95 12.03 -11.24 -1.48
C ASP A 95 11.56 -12.49 -0.72
N ASP A 96 12.10 -13.67 -1.03
CA ASP A 96 11.78 -14.92 -0.32
C ASP A 96 12.10 -14.85 1.19
N ILE A 97 13.27 -14.30 1.56
CA ILE A 97 13.67 -14.15 2.97
C ILE A 97 12.78 -13.14 3.68
N VAL A 98 12.49 -12.01 3.01
CA VAL A 98 11.63 -10.96 3.57
C VAL A 98 10.20 -11.46 3.78
N GLU A 99 9.64 -12.22 2.84
CA GLU A 99 8.32 -12.81 3.00
C GLU A 99 8.29 -13.86 4.12
N GLN A 100 9.31 -14.72 4.22
CA GLN A 100 9.42 -15.64 5.37
C GLN A 100 9.48 -14.88 6.70
N LEU A 101 10.35 -13.87 6.79
CA LEU A 101 10.47 -13.02 7.98
C LEU A 101 9.16 -12.30 8.32
N ARG A 102 8.40 -11.83 7.31
CA ARG A 102 7.07 -11.23 7.47
C ARG A 102 6.03 -12.21 8.02
N THR A 103 6.12 -13.49 7.68
CA THR A 103 5.22 -14.50 8.29
C THR A 103 5.58 -14.82 9.74
N ILE A 104 6.84 -14.61 10.14
CA ILE A 104 7.33 -14.88 11.49
C ILE A 104 6.98 -13.72 12.43
N VAL A 105 7.19 -12.48 11.96
CA VAL A 105 6.94 -11.27 12.73
C VAL A 105 5.61 -10.65 12.34
N ASN A 106 4.62 -10.78 13.23
CA ASN A 106 3.35 -10.08 13.11
C ASN A 106 3.27 -8.95 14.15
N PRO A 107 3.23 -7.67 13.73
CA PRO A 107 3.14 -6.54 14.66
C PRO A 107 1.81 -6.49 15.43
N LEU A 108 0.81 -7.29 15.03
CA LEU A 108 -0.48 -7.38 15.72
C LEU A 108 -0.49 -8.42 16.87
N HIS A 109 0.55 -9.23 16.99
CA HIS A 109 0.66 -10.23 18.07
C HIS A 109 1.51 -9.69 19.23
N ASN A 110 1.16 -10.08 20.45
CA ASN A 110 1.88 -9.70 21.67
C ASN A 110 3.13 -10.58 21.87
N GLU A 111 4.10 -10.48 20.96
CA GLU A 111 5.31 -11.32 20.95
C GLU A 111 6.58 -10.47 21.12
N LEU A 112 7.55 -11.02 21.86
CA LEU A 112 8.87 -10.42 22.01
C LEU A 112 9.89 -11.18 21.15
N TYR A 113 10.48 -10.46 20.21
CA TYR A 113 11.44 -11.02 19.25
C TYR A 113 12.87 -10.75 19.70
N TYR A 114 13.69 -11.80 19.66
CA TYR A 114 15.13 -11.75 19.86
C TYR A 114 15.80 -12.07 18.53
N ILE A 115 16.83 -11.33 18.18
CA ILE A 115 17.62 -11.58 16.96
C ILE A 115 19.07 -11.86 17.36
N ASP A 116 19.59 -13.02 16.98
CA ASP A 116 21.01 -13.36 17.12
C ASP A 116 21.72 -13.30 15.76
N ILE A 117 22.76 -12.47 15.67
CA ILE A 117 23.57 -12.28 14.46
C ILE A 117 24.99 -12.87 14.58
N SER A 118 25.20 -13.79 15.53
CA SER A 118 26.50 -14.41 15.81
C SER A 118 26.95 -15.31 14.66
N GLY A 119 26.00 -16.10 14.11
CA GLY A 119 26.25 -17.12 13.09
C GLY A 119 25.97 -16.69 11.65
N GLY A 120 26.35 -17.54 10.70
CA GLY A 120 25.99 -17.42 9.29
C GLY A 120 26.81 -16.43 8.45
N ILE A 121 26.46 -16.33 7.17
CA ILE A 121 27.18 -15.51 6.20
C ILE A 121 26.81 -14.02 6.34
N SER A 122 27.73 -13.13 5.94
CA SER A 122 27.58 -11.69 6.12
C SER A 122 26.28 -11.11 5.56
N SER A 123 25.83 -11.59 4.39
CA SER A 123 24.59 -11.10 3.76
C SER A 123 23.36 -11.39 4.62
N LEU A 124 23.25 -12.58 5.20
CA LEU A 124 22.14 -12.94 6.06
C LEU A 124 22.15 -12.14 7.38
N LYS A 125 23.33 -11.93 7.97
CA LYS A 125 23.49 -11.06 9.14
C LYS A 125 23.04 -9.63 8.85
N THR A 126 23.40 -9.09 7.69
CA THR A 126 22.97 -7.76 7.24
C THR A 126 21.46 -7.68 7.06
N ILE A 127 20.84 -8.69 6.44
CA ILE A 127 19.38 -8.74 6.26
C ILE A 127 18.67 -8.75 7.63
N LEU A 128 19.11 -9.61 8.56
CA LEU A 128 18.53 -9.68 9.91
C LEU A 128 18.70 -8.37 10.68
N ALA A 129 19.84 -7.69 10.55
CA ALA A 129 20.06 -6.38 11.17
C ALA A 129 19.16 -5.28 10.58
N ILE A 130 18.99 -5.24 9.25
CA ILE A 130 18.05 -4.31 8.58
C ILE A 130 16.62 -4.60 9.01
N PHE A 131 16.25 -5.88 9.06
CA PHE A 131 14.92 -6.32 9.48
C PHE A 131 14.62 -5.94 10.93
N ALA A 132 15.58 -6.14 11.84
CA ALA A 132 15.48 -5.69 13.22
C ALA A 132 15.21 -4.19 13.30
N TYR A 133 15.90 -3.39 12.49
CA TYR A 133 15.76 -1.94 12.45
C TYR A 133 14.39 -1.52 11.94
N VAL A 134 13.91 -2.09 10.83
CA VAL A 134 12.62 -1.75 10.23
C VAL A 134 11.44 -2.04 11.17
N LEU A 135 11.58 -3.04 12.04
CA LEU A 135 10.53 -3.48 12.96
C LEU A 135 10.72 -3.02 14.42
N ASP A 136 11.72 -2.17 14.67
CA ASP A 136 12.06 -1.68 16.02
C ASP A 136 12.28 -2.82 17.04
N ILE A 137 12.94 -3.91 16.62
CA ILE A 137 13.30 -5.02 17.50
C ILE A 137 14.51 -4.60 18.34
N GLU A 138 14.31 -4.43 19.65
CA GLU A 138 15.37 -3.97 20.55
C GLU A 138 16.36 -5.07 20.96
N HIS A 139 15.91 -6.33 21.01
CA HIS A 139 16.68 -7.46 21.52
C HIS A 139 17.56 -8.10 20.43
N VAL A 140 18.53 -7.33 19.93
CA VAL A 140 19.51 -7.82 18.94
C VAL A 140 20.84 -8.08 19.63
N TYR A 141 21.39 -9.28 19.46
CA TYR A 141 22.56 -9.74 20.19
C TYR A 141 23.61 -10.40 19.28
N SER A 142 24.85 -10.41 19.77
CA SER A 142 25.96 -11.16 19.18
C SER A 142 26.81 -11.83 20.26
N LEU A 143 27.14 -13.10 20.03
CA LEU A 143 28.01 -13.95 20.83
C LEU A 143 29.44 -13.88 20.29
N GLU A 144 30.35 -13.47 21.16
CA GLU A 144 31.79 -13.46 20.94
C GLU A 144 32.48 -14.33 21.99
N VAL A 145 33.34 -15.24 21.53
CA VAL A 145 34.16 -16.08 22.41
C VAL A 145 35.62 -15.84 22.09
N SER A 146 36.39 -15.48 23.12
CA SER A 146 37.81 -15.18 22.99
C SER A 146 38.64 -16.47 22.98
N PHE A 147 38.89 -17.02 21.79
CA PHE A 147 39.74 -18.21 21.62
C PHE A 147 41.24 -17.89 21.64
N SER A 148 42.05 -18.93 21.90
CA SER A 148 43.52 -18.84 21.84
C SER A 148 44.01 -18.27 20.51
N LYS A 149 45.18 -17.62 20.52
CA LYS A 149 45.87 -17.15 19.32
C LYS A 149 46.61 -18.28 18.59
N GLU A 150 46.86 -19.39 19.28
CA GLU A 150 47.51 -20.57 18.71
C GLU A 150 46.52 -21.35 17.81
N PRO A 151 46.85 -21.64 16.55
CA PRO A 151 45.92 -22.22 15.58
C PRO A 151 45.30 -23.57 15.99
N GLU A 152 46.10 -24.51 16.49
CA GLU A 152 45.61 -25.84 16.88
C GLU A 152 44.69 -25.78 18.11
N THR A 153 45.12 -25.02 19.12
CA THR A 153 44.31 -24.78 20.32
C THR A 153 43.02 -24.04 19.99
N ARG A 154 43.06 -23.04 19.10
CA ARG A 154 41.87 -22.33 18.61
C ARG A 154 40.91 -23.27 17.90
N LYS A 155 41.40 -24.13 17.01
CA LYS A 155 40.57 -25.09 16.28
C LYS A 155 39.83 -26.03 17.22
N ARG A 156 40.54 -26.57 18.23
CA ARG A 156 39.94 -27.36 19.32
C ARG A 156 38.87 -26.58 20.08
N GLN A 157 39.19 -25.36 20.51
CA GLN A 157 38.28 -24.51 21.29
C GLN A 157 37.03 -24.08 20.51
N SER A 158 37.16 -23.85 19.20
CA SER A 158 36.04 -23.48 18.33
C SER A 158 35.01 -24.60 18.11
N GLY A 159 35.36 -25.84 18.47
CA GLY A 159 34.49 -27.01 18.46
C GLY A 159 33.90 -27.35 19.83
N LEU A 160 33.96 -26.46 20.81
CA LEU A 160 33.39 -26.71 22.14
C LEU A 160 31.93 -26.24 22.23
N PHE A 161 31.12 -26.99 22.97
CA PHE A 161 29.79 -26.53 23.40
C PHE A 161 29.88 -25.60 24.62
N TYR A 162 28.81 -24.84 24.87
CA TYR A 162 28.78 -23.75 25.84
C TYR A 162 29.30 -24.15 27.23
N SER A 163 28.81 -25.25 27.80
CA SER A 163 29.27 -25.75 29.10
C SER A 163 30.76 -26.13 29.14
N GLN A 164 31.32 -26.57 28.01
CA GLN A 164 32.75 -26.88 27.88
C GLN A 164 33.58 -25.61 27.74
N ILE A 165 33.08 -24.60 27.04
CA ILE A 165 33.71 -23.27 26.95
C ILE A 165 33.78 -22.64 28.35
N GLU A 166 32.70 -22.74 29.13
CA GLU A 166 32.67 -22.28 30.53
C GLU A 166 33.67 -23.06 31.41
N ALA A 167 33.72 -24.39 31.27
CA ALA A 167 34.65 -25.23 32.03
C ALA A 167 36.13 -24.94 31.69
N GLU A 168 36.44 -24.54 30.46
CA GLU A 168 37.78 -24.09 30.07
C GLU A 168 38.13 -22.68 30.54
N GLY A 169 37.18 -21.94 31.13
CA GLY A 169 37.38 -20.57 31.60
C GLY A 169 37.63 -19.57 30.46
N LEU A 170 37.07 -19.83 29.27
CA LEU A 170 37.16 -18.91 28.15
C LEU A 170 36.25 -17.69 28.35
N ASP A 171 36.69 -16.52 27.90
CA ASP A 171 35.91 -15.28 27.97
C ASP A 171 34.78 -15.32 26.93
N ILE A 172 33.53 -15.30 27.43
CA ILE A 172 32.30 -15.30 26.64
C ILE A 172 31.61 -13.95 26.81
N LYS A 173 31.38 -13.25 25.70
CA LYS A 173 30.62 -11.99 25.66
C LYS A 173 29.39 -12.16 24.81
N TYR A 174 28.24 -11.83 25.39
CA TYR A 174 26.98 -11.76 24.66
C TYR A 174 26.48 -10.32 24.72
N SER A 175 26.78 -9.59 23.67
CA SER A 175 26.62 -8.14 23.65
C SER A 175 25.32 -7.78 22.96
N LYS A 176 24.47 -7.01 23.65
CA LYS A 176 23.34 -6.35 23.01
C LYS A 176 23.89 -5.30 22.04
N LEU A 177 23.42 -5.30 20.80
CA LEU A 177 23.73 -4.23 19.87
C LEU A 177 23.19 -2.90 20.43
N PRO A 178 23.86 -1.77 20.14
CA PRO A 178 23.31 -0.46 20.47
C PRO A 178 21.89 -0.33 19.90
N PRO A 179 21.00 0.43 20.56
CA PRO A 179 19.63 0.60 20.07
C PRO A 179 19.66 1.12 18.63
N ILE A 180 19.30 0.26 17.69
CA ILE A 180 19.37 0.55 16.26
C ILE A 180 18.39 1.66 15.86
N LYS A 181 17.36 1.94 16.67
CA LYS A 181 16.53 3.15 16.53
C LYS A 181 17.31 4.46 16.62
N LYS A 182 18.52 4.47 17.21
CA LYS A 182 19.40 5.64 17.13
C LYS A 182 19.91 5.92 15.72
N PHE A 183 19.82 4.97 14.78
CA PHE A 183 20.00 5.27 13.36
C PHE A 183 18.93 6.25 12.85
N ASP A 184 17.74 6.33 13.46
CA ASP A 184 16.76 7.37 13.14
C ASP A 184 17.18 8.74 13.66
N GLU A 185 18.04 8.83 14.67
CA GLU A 185 18.61 10.11 15.11
C GLU A 185 19.63 10.64 14.07
N PHE A 186 20.43 9.74 13.47
CA PHE A 186 21.22 10.06 12.26
C PHE A 186 20.32 10.31 11.04
N GLY A 187 19.19 9.59 10.98
CA GLY A 187 18.17 9.57 9.94
C GLY A 187 17.00 10.52 10.18
N ARG A 188 17.14 11.58 10.99
CA ARG A 188 16.21 12.73 10.95
C ARG A 188 16.06 13.27 9.53
N SER A 189 17.07 13.02 8.69
CA SER A 189 16.94 12.96 7.24
C SER A 189 16.34 11.60 6.87
N ASN A 190 15.04 11.58 6.66
CA ASN A 190 14.22 10.42 6.33
C ASN A 190 14.65 9.78 4.97
N TYR A 191 15.86 9.21 4.88
CA TYR A 191 16.46 8.70 3.63
C TYR A 191 15.68 7.52 3.05
N THR A 192 15.07 6.70 3.91
CA THR A 192 14.10 5.67 3.51
C THR A 192 12.81 6.31 2.98
N GLU A 193 12.39 7.46 3.50
CA GLU A 193 11.27 8.25 2.98
C GLU A 193 11.57 8.77 1.56
N ILE A 194 12.79 9.22 1.27
CA ILE A 194 13.20 9.59 -0.10
C ILE A 194 13.02 8.42 -1.06
N LEU A 195 13.46 7.22 -0.66
CA LEU A 195 13.32 6.02 -1.49
C LEU A 195 11.85 5.65 -1.71
N ARG A 196 11.03 5.65 -0.64
CA ARG A 196 9.59 5.38 -0.73
C ARG A 196 8.88 6.40 -1.62
N HIS A 197 9.13 7.69 -1.42
CA HIS A 197 8.50 8.72 -2.24
C HIS A 197 9.02 8.75 -3.67
N ARG A 198 10.29 8.39 -3.91
CA ARG A 198 10.82 8.25 -5.28
C ARG A 198 10.03 7.18 -6.04
N GLN A 199 9.80 6.01 -5.44
CA GLN A 199 8.95 4.98 -6.06
C GLN A 199 7.53 5.50 -6.32
N ILE A 200 6.91 6.16 -5.34
CA ILE A 200 5.56 6.74 -5.51
C ILE A 200 5.53 7.75 -6.66
N ILE A 201 6.54 8.62 -6.76
CA ILE A 201 6.64 9.63 -7.82
C ILE A 201 6.89 8.95 -9.16
N ASP A 202 7.81 8.00 -9.24
CA ASP A 202 8.11 7.27 -10.47
C ASP A 202 6.86 6.52 -10.98
N ASP A 203 6.07 5.90 -10.08
CA ASP A 203 4.79 5.26 -10.41
C ASP A 203 3.76 6.28 -10.92
N ILE A 204 3.62 7.43 -10.26
CA ILE A 204 2.73 8.51 -10.69
C ILE A 204 3.14 9.01 -12.07
N THR A 205 4.42 9.32 -12.27
CA THR A 205 4.97 9.82 -13.52
C THR A 205 4.79 8.80 -14.64
N SER A 206 5.06 7.52 -14.40
CA SER A 206 4.86 6.46 -15.39
C SER A 206 3.39 6.33 -15.77
N ASN A 207 2.49 6.35 -14.77
CA ASN A 207 1.05 6.28 -15.00
C ASN A 207 0.56 7.45 -15.86
N ILE A 208 1.06 8.67 -15.62
CA ILE A 208 0.70 9.84 -16.45
C ILE A 208 1.31 9.71 -17.85
N GLN A 209 2.56 9.27 -17.99
CA GLN A 209 3.26 9.21 -19.28
C GLN A 209 2.54 8.32 -20.28
N HIS A 210 1.88 7.24 -19.82
CA HIS A 210 1.08 6.37 -20.68
C HIS A 210 -0.21 7.03 -21.20
N LEU A 211 -0.64 8.12 -20.58
CA LEU A 211 -1.90 8.81 -20.86
C LEU A 211 -1.72 10.09 -21.65
N LEU A 212 -0.50 10.61 -21.69
CA LEU A 212 -0.18 11.81 -22.40
C LEU A 212 0.41 11.48 -23.77
N PRO A 213 0.11 12.28 -24.80
CA PRO A 213 0.82 12.15 -26.05
C PRO A 213 2.33 12.33 -25.84
N LYS A 214 3.13 11.57 -26.60
CA LYS A 214 4.58 11.37 -26.38
C LYS A 214 5.45 12.64 -26.30
N HIS A 215 4.92 13.80 -26.64
CA HIS A 215 5.63 15.08 -26.59
C HIS A 215 5.61 15.74 -25.20
N PHE A 216 4.74 15.31 -24.29
CA PHE A 216 4.77 15.81 -22.91
C PHE A 216 5.94 15.19 -22.14
N ASN A 217 6.79 16.06 -21.59
CA ASN A 217 7.93 15.68 -20.77
C ASN A 217 7.60 15.87 -19.29
N LEU A 218 7.56 14.78 -18.53
CA LEU A 218 7.21 14.78 -17.11
C LEU A 218 8.43 14.93 -16.18
N GLU A 219 9.64 15.17 -16.70
CA GLU A 219 10.83 15.38 -15.88
C GLU A 219 10.70 16.61 -14.98
N HIS A 220 10.01 17.67 -15.43
CA HIS A 220 9.78 18.84 -14.60
C HIS A 220 8.88 18.52 -13.40
N LEU A 221 7.80 17.76 -13.62
CA LEU A 221 6.93 17.26 -12.54
C LEU A 221 7.74 16.43 -11.55
N ARG A 222 8.47 15.43 -12.06
CA ARG A 222 9.27 14.50 -11.26
C ARG A 222 10.31 15.25 -10.42
N SER A 223 11.07 16.14 -11.06
CA SER A 223 12.08 16.97 -10.41
C SER A 223 11.47 17.88 -9.34
N SER A 224 10.33 18.51 -9.61
CA SER A 224 9.62 19.38 -8.66
C SER A 224 9.17 18.63 -7.41
N LEU A 225 8.55 17.45 -7.58
CA LEU A 225 8.10 16.64 -6.44
C LEU A 225 9.28 16.12 -5.60
N LEU A 226 10.34 15.63 -6.26
CA LEU A 226 11.56 15.17 -5.56
C LEU A 226 12.29 16.33 -4.85
N SER A 227 12.37 17.49 -5.48
CA SER A 227 12.92 18.71 -4.88
C SER A 227 12.13 19.10 -3.63
N GLY A 228 10.80 19.01 -3.69
CA GLY A 228 9.91 19.26 -2.56
C GLY A 228 10.21 18.36 -1.35
N ILE A 229 10.32 17.06 -1.59
CA ILE A 229 10.66 16.08 -0.55
C ILE A 229 12.06 16.38 0.01
N ASN A 230 13.06 16.52 -0.85
CA ASN A 230 14.43 16.76 -0.41
C ASN A 230 14.52 18.02 0.46
N SER A 231 13.90 19.12 0.04
CA SER A 231 13.90 20.36 0.83
C SER A 231 13.14 20.22 2.14
N ARG A 232 12.02 19.49 2.19
CA ARG A 232 11.35 19.21 3.46
C ARG A 232 12.28 18.46 4.42
N LEU A 233 12.97 17.44 3.93
CA LEU A 233 13.89 16.64 4.75
C LEU A 233 15.08 17.45 5.23
N ILE A 234 15.65 18.29 4.37
CA ILE A 234 16.69 19.24 4.78
C ILE A 234 16.14 20.16 5.88
N ALA A 235 14.90 20.66 5.75
CA ALA A 235 14.28 21.52 6.75
C ALA A 235 14.02 20.83 8.10
N GLU A 236 13.69 19.53 8.09
CA GLU A 236 13.51 18.71 9.30
C GLU A 236 14.84 18.54 10.06
N VAL A 237 15.95 18.45 9.33
CA VAL A 237 17.30 18.31 9.88
C VAL A 237 17.87 19.65 10.34
N THR A 238 17.89 20.65 9.47
CA THR A 238 18.52 21.96 9.73
C THR A 238 17.61 22.87 10.54
N GLY A 239 16.30 22.62 10.49
CA GLY A 239 15.31 23.48 11.12
C GLY A 239 15.12 24.83 10.41
N GLU A 240 15.63 25.00 9.19
CA GLU A 240 15.56 26.25 8.46
C GLU A 240 14.20 26.43 7.77
N SER A 241 13.50 27.51 8.11
CA SER A 241 12.19 27.84 7.53
C SER A 241 12.21 27.99 6.00
N TYR A 242 13.33 28.44 5.41
CA TYR A 242 13.48 28.55 3.96
C TYR A 242 13.24 27.22 3.25
N ASN A 243 13.77 26.12 3.79
CA ASN A 243 13.66 24.80 3.17
C ASN A 243 12.22 24.24 3.24
N TYR A 244 11.47 24.53 4.33
CA TYR A 244 10.03 24.24 4.37
C TYR A 244 9.24 25.05 3.34
N ARG A 245 9.57 26.33 3.14
CA ARG A 245 8.94 27.16 2.10
C ARG A 245 9.24 26.63 0.71
N HIS A 246 10.50 26.31 0.43
CA HIS A 246 10.92 25.73 -0.86
C HIS A 246 10.22 24.41 -1.14
N SER A 247 10.05 23.56 -0.12
CA SER A 247 9.26 22.33 -0.22
C SER A 247 7.85 22.61 -0.74
N ILE A 248 7.15 23.56 -0.11
CA ILE A 248 5.76 23.90 -0.45
C ILE A 248 5.67 24.51 -1.85
N PHE A 249 6.63 25.37 -2.23
CA PHE A 249 6.71 25.89 -3.60
C PHE A 249 6.94 24.78 -4.62
N SER A 250 7.86 23.84 -4.35
CA SER A 250 8.17 22.74 -5.26
C SER A 250 6.98 21.81 -5.46
N PHE A 251 6.24 21.47 -4.40
CA PHE A 251 4.99 20.71 -4.53
C PHE A 251 3.91 21.48 -5.30
N SER A 252 3.80 22.80 -5.06
CA SER A 252 2.90 23.67 -5.80
C SER A 252 3.24 23.72 -7.30
N SER A 253 4.53 23.75 -7.65
CA SER A 253 5.01 23.68 -9.03
C SER A 253 4.68 22.34 -9.68
N GLY A 254 4.80 21.23 -8.93
CA GLY A 254 4.37 19.91 -9.41
C GLY A 254 2.86 19.85 -9.71
N ILE A 255 2.03 20.41 -8.83
CA ILE A 255 0.59 20.55 -9.09
C ILE A 255 0.35 21.42 -10.32
N GLU A 256 1.05 22.54 -10.44
CA GLU A 256 0.92 23.48 -11.55
C GLU A 256 1.24 22.83 -12.90
N GLU A 257 2.24 21.95 -12.96
CA GLU A 257 2.57 21.18 -14.16
C GLU A 257 1.40 20.30 -14.62
N ILE A 258 0.79 19.56 -13.71
CA ILE A 258 -0.39 18.73 -14.02
C ILE A 258 -1.57 19.59 -14.46
N VAL A 259 -1.78 20.71 -13.79
CA VAL A 259 -2.84 21.66 -14.16
C VAL A 259 -2.63 22.22 -15.57
N ASN A 260 -1.39 22.58 -15.93
CA ASN A 260 -1.05 23.02 -17.28
C ASN A 260 -1.31 21.93 -18.32
N ILE A 261 -0.92 20.70 -18.02
CA ILE A 261 -1.16 19.53 -18.90
C ILE A 261 -2.67 19.38 -19.15
N ILE A 262 -3.48 19.42 -18.10
CA ILE A 262 -4.94 19.27 -18.21
C ILE A 262 -5.52 20.38 -19.07
N LEU A 263 -5.20 21.64 -18.77
CA LEU A 263 -5.73 22.78 -19.50
C LEU A 263 -5.28 22.81 -20.97
N ASN A 264 -4.04 22.38 -21.25
CA ASN A 264 -3.56 22.18 -22.62
C ASN A 264 -4.39 21.13 -23.36
N ILE A 265 -4.68 19.99 -22.73
CA ILE A 265 -5.47 18.91 -23.31
C ILE A 265 -6.93 19.32 -23.51
N THR A 266 -7.51 20.08 -22.58
CA THR A 266 -8.96 20.31 -22.54
C THR A 266 -9.40 21.58 -23.27
N SER A 267 -8.54 22.59 -23.33
CA SER A 267 -8.93 23.96 -23.64
C SER A 267 -8.01 24.67 -24.65
N ASN A 268 -6.88 24.08 -25.05
CA ASN A 268 -5.86 24.73 -25.90
C ASN A 268 -5.55 26.18 -25.45
N SER A 269 -5.63 26.46 -24.15
CA SER A 269 -5.45 27.79 -23.60
C SER A 269 -3.96 28.13 -23.48
N ASN A 270 -3.61 29.41 -23.65
CA ASN A 270 -2.22 29.86 -23.52
C ASN A 270 -1.93 30.19 -22.03
N ILE A 271 -1.59 29.16 -21.25
CA ILE A 271 -1.66 29.15 -19.77
C ILE A 271 -0.37 29.63 -19.09
N GLU A 272 0.70 29.90 -19.83
CA GLU A 272 2.05 30.12 -19.27
C GLU A 272 2.19 31.32 -18.31
N LYS A 273 1.25 32.28 -18.32
CA LYS A 273 1.36 33.53 -17.54
C LYS A 273 0.46 33.63 -16.31
N GLU A 274 -0.33 32.61 -16.01
CA GLU A 274 -1.30 32.67 -14.92
C GLU A 274 -0.76 32.12 -13.59
N THR A 275 -1.33 32.56 -12.47
CA THR A 275 -0.97 31.98 -11.16
C THR A 275 -1.68 30.64 -10.96
N LEU A 276 -1.13 29.74 -10.14
CA LEU A 276 -1.77 28.46 -9.84
C LEU A 276 -3.22 28.62 -9.36
N GLY A 277 -3.52 29.62 -8.54
CA GLY A 277 -4.90 29.88 -8.09
C GLY A 277 -5.86 30.16 -9.23
N VAL A 278 -5.41 30.90 -10.26
CA VAL A 278 -6.20 31.17 -11.47
C VAL A 278 -6.38 29.89 -12.28
N LYS A 279 -5.31 29.15 -12.54
CA LYS A 279 -5.36 27.89 -13.29
C LYS A 279 -6.26 26.83 -12.65
N LEU A 280 -6.19 26.69 -11.31
CA LEU A 280 -7.11 25.84 -10.56
C LEU A 280 -8.56 26.34 -10.62
N GLY A 281 -8.77 27.66 -10.74
CA GLY A 281 -10.06 28.27 -11.06
C GLY A 281 -10.57 27.89 -12.46
N GLU A 282 -9.70 27.85 -13.47
CA GLU A 282 -10.07 27.43 -14.82
C GLU A 282 -10.47 25.96 -14.89
N ILE A 283 -9.72 25.06 -14.24
CA ILE A 283 -10.11 23.65 -14.15
C ILE A 283 -11.48 23.52 -13.48
N ARG A 284 -11.76 24.27 -12.41
CA ARG A 284 -13.08 24.26 -11.77
C ARG A 284 -14.18 24.69 -12.74
N LYS A 285 -13.99 25.78 -13.47
CA LYS A 285 -14.96 26.25 -14.48
C LYS A 285 -15.16 25.21 -15.58
N LEU A 286 -14.08 24.56 -16.03
CA LEU A 286 -14.16 23.48 -17.00
C LEU A 286 -14.97 22.31 -16.45
N CYS A 287 -14.73 21.89 -15.21
CA CYS A 287 -15.51 20.84 -14.55
C CYS A 287 -16.98 21.23 -14.37
N ALA A 288 -17.29 22.49 -14.03
CA ALA A 288 -18.66 22.97 -13.89
C ALA A 288 -19.42 22.97 -15.23
N THR A 289 -18.73 23.28 -16.32
CA THR A 289 -19.31 23.30 -17.68
C THR A 289 -19.35 21.93 -18.35
N LYS A 290 -18.51 21.00 -17.91
CA LYS A 290 -18.43 19.61 -18.37
C LYS A 290 -18.67 18.65 -17.20
N ASP A 291 -19.70 18.93 -16.41
CA ASP A 291 -20.12 18.15 -15.23
C ASP A 291 -20.20 16.63 -15.52
N LYS A 292 -20.55 16.27 -16.75
CA LYS A 292 -20.60 14.89 -17.27
C LYS A 292 -19.24 14.21 -17.52
N TYR A 293 -18.10 14.76 -17.13
CA TYR A 293 -16.80 14.21 -17.60
C TYR A 293 -15.70 14.13 -16.55
N PHE A 294 -15.81 14.86 -15.44
CA PHE A 294 -14.62 15.11 -14.63
C PHE A 294 -14.83 14.72 -13.17
N ILE A 295 -15.37 15.62 -12.35
CA ILE A 295 -15.27 15.54 -10.90
C ILE A 295 -16.44 16.31 -10.29
N ASN A 296 -16.90 15.90 -9.11
CA ASN A 296 -17.75 16.73 -8.25
C ASN A 296 -17.06 18.08 -7.99
N GLU A 297 -17.69 19.16 -8.48
CA GLU A 297 -17.19 20.54 -8.37
C GLU A 297 -16.83 20.91 -6.93
N GLU A 298 -17.59 20.46 -5.94
CA GLU A 298 -17.40 20.76 -4.52
C GLU A 298 -16.09 20.17 -3.96
N VAL A 299 -15.76 18.94 -4.36
CA VAL A 299 -14.51 18.28 -3.95
C VAL A 299 -13.32 19.02 -4.55
N LEU A 300 -13.40 19.37 -5.84
CA LEU A 300 -12.36 20.13 -6.51
C LEU A 300 -12.24 21.55 -5.92
N GLU A 301 -13.34 22.20 -5.58
CA GLU A 301 -13.33 23.49 -4.89
C GLU A 301 -12.61 23.43 -3.55
N SER A 302 -12.90 22.41 -2.75
CA SER A 302 -12.28 22.23 -1.43
C SER A 302 -10.77 22.00 -1.54
N LEU A 303 -10.34 21.10 -2.45
CA LEU A 303 -8.93 20.82 -2.72
C LEU A 303 -8.18 22.07 -3.22
N THR A 304 -8.76 22.77 -4.20
CA THR A 304 -8.12 23.93 -4.82
C THR A 304 -8.00 25.12 -3.88
N LYS A 305 -9.01 25.37 -3.03
CA LYS A 305 -8.96 26.39 -1.98
C LYS A 305 -7.85 26.09 -0.97
N LEU A 306 -7.75 24.84 -0.51
CA LEU A 306 -6.74 24.44 0.46
C LEU A 306 -5.31 24.58 -0.10
N MET A 307 -5.07 24.07 -1.31
CA MET A 307 -3.77 24.19 -1.98
C MET A 307 -3.37 25.65 -2.20
N SER A 308 -4.31 26.48 -2.68
CA SER A 308 -4.07 27.91 -2.88
C SER A 308 -3.82 28.64 -1.56
N GLY A 309 -4.57 28.31 -0.51
CA GLY A 309 -4.40 28.88 0.83
C GLY A 309 -3.01 28.59 1.41
N ILE A 310 -2.53 27.35 1.30
CA ILE A 310 -1.19 26.95 1.76
C ILE A 310 -0.11 27.73 0.98
N ARG A 311 -0.16 27.75 -0.36
CA ARG A 311 0.81 28.48 -1.19
C ARG A 311 0.82 29.99 -0.89
N ASN A 312 -0.35 30.61 -0.82
CA ASN A 312 -0.49 32.05 -0.62
C ASN A 312 0.00 32.48 0.77
N SER A 313 -0.22 31.66 1.79
CA SER A 313 0.24 31.95 3.16
C SER A 313 1.76 32.10 3.26
N ILE A 314 2.51 31.57 2.28
CA ILE A 314 3.98 31.62 2.23
C ILE A 314 4.47 32.72 1.28
N ALA A 315 3.81 32.89 0.14
CA ALA A 315 4.15 33.92 -0.84
C ALA A 315 3.96 35.35 -0.30
N HIS A 316 3.00 35.52 0.61
CA HIS A 316 2.72 36.78 1.29
C HIS A 316 2.69 36.55 2.81
N PRO A 317 3.85 36.41 3.48
CA PRO A 317 3.87 36.32 4.93
C PRO A 317 3.26 37.60 5.49
N SER A 318 2.20 37.49 6.30
CA SER A 318 1.68 38.64 7.03
C SER A 318 2.82 39.21 7.87
N SER A 319 3.13 40.48 7.65
CA SER A 319 4.32 41.17 8.17
C SER A 319 4.41 41.27 9.71
N GLU A 320 3.42 40.75 10.44
CA GLU A 320 3.29 40.94 11.88
C GLU A 320 3.58 39.70 12.75
N LYS A 321 3.79 38.51 12.17
CA LYS A 321 4.19 37.34 12.97
C LYS A 321 5.23 36.53 12.23
N GLU A 322 6.39 36.40 12.87
CA GLU A 322 7.36 35.35 12.56
C GLU A 322 6.58 34.03 12.42
N GLN A 323 6.52 33.48 11.21
CA GLN A 323 5.73 32.27 10.95
C GLN A 323 6.21 31.19 11.91
N ASN A 324 5.29 30.68 12.74
CA ASN A 324 5.60 29.59 13.66
C ASN A 324 6.21 28.44 12.84
N LYS A 325 7.45 28.07 13.16
CA LYS A 325 8.20 27.03 12.45
C LYS A 325 7.48 25.69 12.45
N GLU A 326 6.78 25.35 13.54
CA GLU A 326 5.97 24.12 13.62
C GLU A 326 4.77 24.17 12.67
N LEU A 327 4.14 25.34 12.55
CA LEU A 327 3.06 25.54 11.59
C LEU A 327 3.58 25.41 10.15
N LEU A 328 4.75 25.98 9.86
CA LEU A 328 5.36 25.90 8.53
C LEU A 328 5.80 24.46 8.18
N ALA A 329 6.32 23.71 9.15
CA ALA A 329 6.61 22.28 9.00
C ALA A 329 5.33 21.48 8.70
N THR A 330 4.25 21.77 9.44
CA THR A 330 2.93 21.15 9.22
C THR A 330 2.38 21.46 7.83
N GLN A 331 2.47 22.72 7.40
CA GLN A 331 2.07 23.15 6.06
C GLN A 331 2.88 22.46 4.96
N SER A 332 4.18 22.23 5.19
CA SER A 332 5.05 21.50 4.27
C SER A 332 4.64 20.04 4.11
N HIS A 333 4.37 19.36 5.22
CA HIS A 333 3.86 17.99 5.20
C HIS A 333 2.49 17.92 4.50
N LEU A 334 1.58 18.82 4.85
CA LEU A 334 0.25 18.90 4.22
C LEU A 334 0.35 19.17 2.72
N SER A 335 1.24 20.07 2.28
CA SER A 335 1.44 20.35 0.86
C SER A 335 1.94 19.14 0.08
N ALA A 336 2.83 18.33 0.66
CA ALA A 336 3.32 17.11 0.05
C ALA A 336 2.18 16.11 -0.18
N GLN A 337 1.41 15.84 0.88
CA GLN A 337 0.28 14.90 0.84
C GLN A 337 -0.81 15.36 -0.12
N LEU A 338 -1.15 16.65 -0.08
CA LEU A 338 -2.13 17.23 -1.00
C LEU A 338 -1.67 17.15 -2.45
N ALA A 339 -0.40 17.45 -2.75
CA ALA A 339 0.11 17.35 -4.12
C ALA A 339 0.00 15.91 -4.65
N ILE A 340 0.52 14.93 -3.91
CA ILE A 340 0.47 13.52 -4.32
C ILE A 340 -0.98 13.05 -4.49
N THR A 341 -1.85 13.38 -3.53
CA THR A 341 -3.26 12.98 -3.54
C THR A 341 -4.01 13.64 -4.69
N PHE A 342 -3.82 14.94 -4.90
CA PHE A 342 -4.43 15.69 -5.99
C PHE A 342 -4.03 15.11 -7.35
N ILE A 343 -2.75 14.82 -7.55
CA ILE A 343 -2.26 14.24 -8.80
C ILE A 343 -2.91 12.87 -9.04
N LYS A 344 -2.87 11.96 -8.06
CA LYS A 344 -3.52 10.64 -8.15
C LYS A 344 -5.01 10.73 -8.44
N PHE A 345 -5.70 11.58 -7.69
CA PHE A 345 -7.15 11.81 -7.84
C PHE A 345 -7.48 12.31 -9.25
N THR A 346 -6.73 13.29 -9.72
CA THR A 346 -6.94 13.90 -11.03
C THR A 346 -6.67 12.91 -12.16
N ILE A 347 -5.60 12.10 -12.06
CA ILE A 347 -5.33 11.01 -13.01
C ILE A 347 -6.50 10.02 -13.02
N ASN A 348 -6.93 9.53 -11.86
CA ASN A 348 -7.97 8.52 -11.76
C ASN A 348 -9.33 9.03 -12.26
N ALA A 349 -9.60 10.33 -12.08
CA ALA A 349 -10.80 10.98 -12.58
C ALA A 349 -10.75 11.21 -14.10
N LEU A 350 -9.61 11.62 -14.66
CA LEU A 350 -9.45 11.93 -16.09
C LEU A 350 -9.30 10.69 -16.96
N LEU A 351 -8.58 9.67 -16.47
CA LEU A 351 -8.21 8.46 -17.20
C LEU A 351 -9.35 7.82 -18.03
N PRO A 352 -10.58 7.63 -17.49
CA PRO A 352 -11.67 7.01 -18.25
C PRO A 352 -12.07 7.82 -19.50
N PHE A 353 -11.84 9.13 -19.46
CA PHE A 353 -12.28 10.12 -20.45
C PHE A 353 -11.18 10.52 -21.44
N LEU A 354 -10.03 9.83 -21.44
CA LEU A 354 -8.96 10.07 -22.41
C LEU A 354 -8.89 8.94 -23.44
N ASP A 355 -8.75 9.25 -24.73
CA ASP A 355 -8.47 8.26 -25.76
C ASP A 355 -7.01 7.74 -25.72
N GLN A 356 -6.64 6.88 -26.67
CA GLN A 356 -5.29 6.30 -26.73
C GLN A 356 -4.20 7.34 -27.03
N ASP A 357 -4.59 8.51 -27.55
CA ASP A 357 -3.71 9.63 -27.86
C ASP A 357 -3.73 10.70 -26.75
N GLY A 358 -4.42 10.43 -25.63
CA GLY A 358 -4.52 11.32 -24.49
C GLY A 358 -5.45 12.51 -24.68
N ARG A 359 -6.37 12.46 -25.66
CA ARG A 359 -7.35 13.51 -25.91
C ARG A 359 -8.64 13.22 -25.16
N VAL A 360 -9.31 14.26 -24.70
CA VAL A 360 -10.63 14.11 -24.06
C VAL A 360 -11.61 13.57 -25.10
N ILE A 361 -12.21 12.42 -24.79
CA ILE A 361 -13.26 11.85 -25.64
C ILE A 361 -14.48 12.76 -25.62
N GLU A 362 -15.08 12.97 -26.79
CA GLU A 362 -16.37 13.62 -26.87
C GLU A 362 -17.47 12.60 -26.56
N ILE A 363 -18.30 12.93 -25.57
CA ILE A 363 -19.46 12.14 -25.18
C ILE A 363 -20.70 12.83 -25.71
N GLN A 364 -21.45 12.11 -26.54
CA GLN A 364 -22.75 12.53 -27.02
C GLN A 364 -23.82 11.75 -26.26
N ASP A 365 -24.82 12.45 -25.74
CA ASP A 365 -26.01 11.79 -25.19
C ASP A 365 -26.70 11.01 -26.31
N VAL A 366 -27.02 9.76 -26.04
CA VAL A 366 -27.78 8.91 -26.95
C VAL A 366 -29.14 8.67 -26.34
N SER A 367 -30.17 9.05 -27.09
CA SER A 367 -31.56 8.66 -26.83
C SER A 367 -32.05 7.89 -28.04
N PRO A 368 -31.81 6.57 -28.11
CA PRO A 368 -32.20 5.77 -29.26
C PRO A 368 -33.72 5.79 -29.39
N LYS A 369 -34.22 5.75 -30.62
CA LYS A 369 -35.63 5.42 -30.86
C LYS A 369 -35.81 3.91 -30.68
N GLU A 370 -36.93 3.48 -30.09
CA GLU A 370 -37.21 2.05 -29.87
C GLU A 370 -37.25 1.22 -31.17
N GLU A 371 -37.41 1.86 -32.32
CA GLU A 371 -37.38 1.24 -33.65
C GLU A 371 -35.95 0.96 -34.17
N ASP A 372 -34.92 1.40 -33.46
CA ASP A 372 -33.52 1.15 -33.81
C ASP A 372 -33.16 -0.32 -33.56
N ASN A 373 -32.86 -1.05 -34.65
CA ASN A 373 -32.44 -2.46 -34.58
C ASN A 373 -31.02 -2.65 -34.05
N THR A 374 -30.31 -1.56 -33.71
CA THR A 374 -28.97 -1.59 -33.13
C THR A 374 -28.96 -2.32 -31.77
N ILE A 375 -27.96 -3.18 -31.57
CA ILE A 375 -27.71 -3.81 -30.28
C ILE A 375 -26.88 -2.84 -29.43
N PHE A 376 -27.38 -2.56 -28.23
CA PHE A 376 -26.70 -1.80 -27.20
C PHE A 376 -26.26 -2.75 -26.07
N TYR A 377 -25.23 -2.33 -25.36
CA TYR A 377 -24.85 -2.90 -24.08
C TYR A 377 -25.42 -2.00 -22.97
N PHE A 378 -25.81 -2.62 -21.86
CA PHE A 378 -26.45 -1.99 -20.71
C PHE A 378 -25.77 -2.49 -19.45
N GLY A 379 -25.23 -1.57 -18.67
CA GLY A 379 -24.71 -1.79 -17.33
C GLY A 379 -25.76 -1.32 -16.32
N PHE A 380 -26.10 -2.18 -15.39
CA PHE A 380 -26.98 -1.91 -14.26
C PHE A 380 -26.18 -2.10 -12.98
N ASP A 381 -26.38 -1.20 -12.02
CA ASP A 381 -25.69 -1.23 -10.74
C ASP A 381 -26.61 -0.64 -9.67
N GLY A 382 -26.69 -1.31 -8.51
CA GLY A 382 -27.46 -0.84 -7.37
C GLY A 382 -26.81 0.40 -6.75
N ASP A 383 -27.61 1.36 -6.32
CA ASP A 383 -27.11 2.52 -5.59
C ASP A 383 -27.08 2.20 -4.09
N ALA A 384 -25.98 2.57 -3.42
CA ALA A 384 -25.78 2.38 -1.97
C ALA A 384 -25.96 0.94 -1.46
N THR A 385 -25.75 -0.08 -2.30
CA THR A 385 -25.85 -1.49 -1.88
C THR A 385 -24.83 -1.86 -0.81
N GLY A 386 -23.61 -1.28 -0.90
CA GLY A 386 -22.56 -1.45 0.12
C GLY A 386 -23.04 -0.94 1.48
N ASP A 387 -23.43 0.34 1.54
CA ASP A 387 -23.95 0.98 2.76
C ASP A 387 -25.16 0.23 3.34
N TYR A 388 -26.03 -0.31 2.48
CA TYR A 388 -27.17 -1.13 2.90
C TYR A 388 -26.74 -2.40 3.64
N LEU A 389 -25.66 -3.06 3.22
CA LEU A 389 -25.09 -4.21 3.92
C LEU A 389 -24.26 -3.78 5.14
N GLU A 390 -23.48 -2.70 5.04
CA GLU A 390 -22.67 -2.18 6.14
C GLU A 390 -23.51 -1.73 7.34
N THR A 391 -24.66 -1.11 7.07
CA THR A 391 -25.62 -0.74 8.11
C THR A 391 -26.08 -1.97 8.91
N ALA A 392 -26.19 -3.14 8.26
CA ALA A 392 -26.48 -4.37 8.97
C ALA A 392 -25.34 -4.72 9.93
N PHE A 393 -24.07 -4.64 9.51
CA PHE A 393 -22.93 -4.91 10.39
C PHE A 393 -22.89 -3.99 11.62
N VAL A 394 -23.14 -2.69 11.42
CA VAL A 394 -23.02 -1.68 12.48
C VAL A 394 -24.22 -1.72 13.43
N MET A 395 -25.45 -1.78 12.90
CA MET A 395 -26.66 -1.72 13.74
C MET A 395 -26.96 -3.05 14.43
N SER A 396 -26.59 -4.17 13.82
CA SER A 396 -26.93 -5.48 14.36
C SER A 396 -25.84 -6.07 15.26
N GLY A 397 -24.59 -5.60 15.16
CA GLY A 397 -23.45 -5.85 16.07
C GLY A 397 -22.99 -7.31 16.24
N ILE A 398 -23.88 -8.29 16.11
CA ILE A 398 -23.73 -9.72 16.40
C ILE A 398 -24.73 -10.58 15.55
N ASP A 399 -25.76 -10.00 14.94
CA ASP A 399 -26.83 -10.77 14.27
C ASP A 399 -26.51 -11.09 12.80
N GLU A 400 -25.94 -12.27 12.57
CA GLU A 400 -25.68 -12.83 11.25
C GLU A 400 -26.96 -13.02 10.41
N GLU A 401 -28.14 -13.20 11.05
CA GLU A 401 -29.39 -13.45 10.35
C GLU A 401 -29.85 -12.22 9.55
N GLU A 402 -29.69 -11.01 10.09
CA GLU A 402 -30.03 -9.75 9.41
C GLU A 402 -29.14 -9.53 8.18
N VAL A 403 -27.83 -9.79 8.30
CA VAL A 403 -26.88 -9.74 7.17
C VAL A 403 -27.30 -10.74 6.10
N GLN A 404 -27.61 -11.97 6.50
CA GLN A 404 -28.01 -13.03 5.58
C GLN A 404 -29.35 -12.71 4.91
N MET A 405 -30.31 -12.14 5.63
CA MET A 405 -31.59 -11.68 5.09
C MET A 405 -31.38 -10.60 4.02
N ARG A 406 -30.62 -9.55 4.31
CA ARG A 406 -30.34 -8.47 3.34
C ARG A 406 -29.60 -8.98 2.11
N SER A 407 -28.61 -9.85 2.29
CA SER A 407 -27.91 -10.52 1.18
C SER A 407 -28.86 -11.36 0.32
N ASN A 408 -29.79 -12.10 0.96
CA ASN A 408 -30.80 -12.89 0.26
C ASN A 408 -31.76 -12.00 -0.56
N ILE A 409 -32.22 -10.88 0.00
CA ILE A 409 -33.07 -9.90 -0.69
C ILE A 409 -32.40 -9.40 -1.98
N LEU A 410 -31.13 -8.97 -1.89
CA LEU A 410 -30.36 -8.52 -3.05
C LEU A 410 -30.22 -9.62 -4.10
N ARG A 411 -29.86 -10.84 -3.67
CA ARG A 411 -29.71 -11.99 -4.57
C ARG A 411 -31.03 -12.34 -5.27
N GLU A 412 -32.15 -12.28 -4.56
CA GLU A 412 -33.48 -12.54 -5.13
C GLU A 412 -33.89 -11.46 -6.12
N ALA A 413 -33.66 -10.18 -5.80
CA ALA A 413 -33.91 -9.07 -6.71
C ALA A 413 -33.13 -9.26 -8.02
N ILE A 414 -31.83 -9.52 -7.93
CA ILE A 414 -30.96 -9.72 -9.10
C ILE A 414 -31.39 -10.95 -9.91
N ASN A 415 -31.80 -12.04 -9.25
CA ASN A 415 -32.36 -13.20 -9.94
C ASN A 415 -33.68 -12.88 -10.66
N LYS A 416 -34.53 -12.03 -10.10
CA LYS A 416 -35.76 -11.55 -10.77
C LYS A 416 -35.41 -10.70 -11.99
N LEU A 417 -34.46 -9.78 -11.87
CA LEU A 417 -33.98 -8.97 -13.00
C LEU A 417 -33.40 -9.84 -14.12
N LYS A 418 -32.58 -10.86 -13.80
CA LYS A 418 -32.04 -11.82 -14.78
C LYS A 418 -33.15 -12.54 -15.55
N LYS A 419 -34.22 -12.95 -14.85
CA LYS A 419 -35.37 -13.61 -15.48
C LYS A 419 -36.14 -12.63 -16.38
N LEU A 420 -36.36 -11.40 -15.91
CA LEU A 420 -37.02 -10.34 -16.67
C LEU A 420 -36.28 -10.05 -17.98
N ILE A 421 -34.98 -9.75 -17.90
CA ILE A 421 -34.14 -9.47 -19.07
C ILE A 421 -34.20 -10.62 -20.07
N LYS A 422 -33.96 -11.87 -19.63
CA LYS A 422 -33.98 -13.04 -20.52
C LYS A 422 -35.34 -13.27 -21.18
N LYS A 423 -36.44 -12.99 -20.46
CA LYS A 423 -37.80 -13.14 -20.99
C LYS A 423 -38.06 -12.10 -22.08
N THR A 424 -37.69 -10.85 -21.85
CA THR A 424 -37.93 -9.74 -22.78
C THR A 424 -37.03 -9.82 -24.01
N THR A 425 -35.74 -10.16 -23.84
CA THR A 425 -34.79 -10.30 -24.96
C THR A 425 -35.01 -11.56 -25.78
N LYS A 426 -35.67 -12.59 -25.21
CA LYS A 426 -35.80 -13.93 -25.78
C LYS A 426 -34.45 -14.59 -26.12
N ASP A 427 -33.37 -14.15 -25.48
CA ASP A 427 -32.02 -14.67 -25.68
C ASP A 427 -31.33 -14.90 -24.33
N HIS A 428 -30.96 -16.16 -24.04
CA HIS A 428 -30.25 -16.49 -22.81
C HIS A 428 -28.81 -15.97 -22.78
N LYS A 429 -28.22 -15.64 -23.94
CA LYS A 429 -26.89 -15.02 -24.08
C LYS A 429 -26.95 -13.49 -24.05
N SER A 430 -28.11 -12.90 -23.78
CA SER A 430 -28.23 -11.46 -23.63
C SER A 430 -27.51 -10.96 -22.37
N ILE A 431 -27.45 -11.75 -21.31
CA ILE A 431 -26.73 -11.41 -20.07
C ILE A 431 -25.29 -11.89 -20.20
N ILE A 432 -24.34 -10.97 -20.08
CA ILE A 432 -22.90 -11.23 -20.14
C ILE A 432 -22.38 -11.60 -18.76
N PHE A 433 -22.74 -10.82 -17.73
CA PHE A 433 -22.54 -11.18 -16.32
C PHE A 433 -23.64 -10.60 -15.45
N ALA A 434 -23.86 -11.20 -14.28
CA ALA A 434 -24.79 -10.72 -13.27
C ALA A 434 -24.38 -11.26 -11.90
N GLU A 435 -23.60 -10.48 -11.16
CA GLU A 435 -22.95 -10.85 -9.89
C GLU A 435 -23.08 -9.70 -8.88
N GLY A 436 -23.34 -10.03 -7.61
CA GLY A 436 -23.69 -9.02 -6.61
C GLY A 436 -24.91 -8.22 -7.06
N ASP A 437 -24.81 -6.90 -7.02
CA ASP A 437 -25.79 -5.92 -7.51
C ASP A 437 -25.57 -5.45 -8.95
N ASN A 438 -24.53 -5.97 -9.62
CA ASN A 438 -24.13 -5.54 -10.95
C ASN A 438 -24.65 -6.50 -12.03
N ILE A 439 -25.22 -5.94 -13.11
CA ILE A 439 -25.65 -6.71 -14.30
C ILE A 439 -25.13 -6.03 -15.56
N LEU A 440 -24.48 -6.79 -16.44
CA LEU A 440 -24.16 -6.38 -17.80
C LEU A 440 -24.93 -7.25 -18.78
N PHE A 441 -25.71 -6.62 -19.64
CA PHE A 441 -26.46 -7.30 -20.70
C PHE A 441 -26.42 -6.54 -22.01
N LYS A 442 -26.81 -7.21 -23.10
CA LYS A 442 -26.93 -6.65 -24.44
C LYS A 442 -28.33 -6.89 -24.98
N SER A 443 -28.95 -5.87 -25.57
CA SER A 443 -30.27 -5.96 -26.16
C SER A 443 -30.53 -4.80 -27.13
N LYS A 444 -31.68 -4.81 -27.81
CA LYS A 444 -32.16 -3.60 -28.48
C LYS A 444 -32.64 -2.60 -27.42
N PHE A 445 -32.63 -1.31 -27.75
CA PHE A 445 -33.13 -0.30 -26.82
C PHE A 445 -34.63 -0.48 -26.58
N ASP A 446 -35.00 -0.67 -25.32
CA ASP A 446 -36.38 -0.81 -24.86
C ASP A 446 -36.51 -0.02 -23.55
N ASN A 447 -37.07 1.19 -23.63
CA ASN A 447 -37.20 2.07 -22.48
C ASN A 447 -38.14 1.48 -21.42
N THR A 448 -39.13 0.68 -21.84
CA THR A 448 -40.07 0.02 -20.92
C THR A 448 -39.34 -1.01 -20.07
N LEU A 449 -38.51 -1.84 -20.69
CA LEU A 449 -37.68 -2.81 -19.97
C LEU A 449 -36.75 -2.15 -18.96
N LEU A 450 -36.08 -1.05 -19.33
CA LEU A 450 -35.11 -0.38 -18.46
C LEU A 450 -35.78 0.23 -17.22
N ASN A 451 -36.93 0.87 -17.40
CA ASN A 451 -37.72 1.39 -16.28
C ASN A 451 -38.29 0.26 -15.41
N GLU A 452 -38.72 -0.85 -16.03
CA GLU A 452 -39.20 -2.02 -15.29
C GLU A 452 -38.07 -2.65 -14.45
N ILE A 453 -36.85 -2.73 -14.98
CA ILE A 453 -35.68 -3.20 -14.23
C ILE A 453 -35.44 -2.34 -12.97
N GLN A 454 -35.40 -1.01 -13.11
CA GLN A 454 -35.21 -0.12 -11.95
C GLN A 454 -36.37 -0.22 -10.95
N SER A 455 -37.62 -0.30 -11.45
CA SER A 455 -38.81 -0.44 -10.61
C SER A 455 -38.81 -1.76 -9.82
N VAL A 456 -38.46 -2.87 -10.47
CA VAL A 456 -38.36 -4.18 -9.82
C VAL A 456 -37.26 -4.15 -8.77
N TYR A 457 -36.09 -3.60 -9.06
CA TYR A 457 -35.02 -3.51 -8.07
C TYR A 457 -35.48 -2.72 -6.84
N LYS A 458 -35.99 -1.50 -7.04
CA LYS A 458 -36.48 -0.62 -5.97
C LYS A 458 -37.59 -1.24 -5.14
N LYS A 459 -38.51 -1.98 -5.77
CA LYS A 459 -39.58 -2.70 -5.08
C LYS A 459 -39.06 -3.82 -4.19
N GLU A 460 -38.05 -4.55 -4.65
CA GLU A 460 -37.54 -5.74 -3.95
C GLU A 460 -36.54 -5.37 -2.86
N THR A 461 -35.70 -4.35 -3.07
CA THR A 461 -34.60 -4.00 -2.16
C THR A 461 -34.86 -2.73 -1.35
N GLY A 462 -35.78 -1.87 -1.80
CA GLY A 462 -35.95 -0.51 -1.29
C GLY A 462 -34.88 0.48 -1.76
N LEU A 463 -33.91 0.04 -2.56
CA LEU A 463 -32.77 0.84 -3.04
C LEU A 463 -33.01 1.34 -4.47
N SER A 464 -32.41 2.47 -4.83
CA SER A 464 -32.37 2.90 -6.23
C SER A 464 -31.30 2.15 -7.02
N SER A 465 -31.30 2.34 -8.33
CA SER A 465 -30.31 1.74 -9.22
C SER A 465 -30.02 2.67 -10.40
N SER A 466 -28.79 2.62 -10.88
CA SER A 466 -28.31 3.39 -12.02
C SER A 466 -28.12 2.48 -13.24
N ILE A 467 -28.51 2.97 -14.43
CA ILE A 467 -28.31 2.26 -15.69
C ILE A 467 -27.53 3.14 -16.66
N GLY A 468 -26.41 2.61 -17.15
CA GLY A 468 -25.62 3.20 -18.24
C GLY A 468 -25.70 2.35 -19.50
N TYR A 469 -25.82 2.96 -20.68
CA TYR A 469 -25.85 2.20 -21.94
C TYR A 469 -25.13 2.88 -23.10
N GLY A 470 -24.72 2.06 -24.07
CA GLY A 470 -24.02 2.49 -25.27
C GLY A 470 -23.70 1.34 -26.23
N LYS A 471 -23.00 1.62 -27.34
CA LYS A 471 -22.73 0.62 -28.39
C LYS A 471 -21.50 -0.23 -28.09
N THR A 472 -20.59 0.28 -27.26
CA THR A 472 -19.39 -0.42 -26.80
C THR A 472 -19.41 -0.62 -25.29
N LEU A 473 -18.61 -1.57 -24.78
CA LEU A 473 -18.43 -1.75 -23.33
C LEU A 473 -17.83 -0.50 -22.67
N ARG A 474 -17.00 0.26 -23.41
CA ARG A 474 -16.42 1.51 -22.93
C ARG A 474 -17.50 2.58 -22.74
N ASP A 475 -18.44 2.70 -23.68
CA ASP A 475 -19.59 3.60 -23.56
C ASP A 475 -20.38 3.26 -22.29
N VAL A 476 -20.67 1.98 -22.05
CA VAL A 476 -21.41 1.52 -20.86
C VAL A 476 -20.72 1.89 -19.57
N MET A 477 -19.41 1.62 -19.47
CA MET A 477 -18.62 1.95 -18.28
C MET A 477 -18.72 3.43 -17.93
N ILE A 478 -18.59 4.30 -18.93
CA ILE A 478 -18.64 5.75 -18.72
C ILE A 478 -20.08 6.17 -18.42
N ALA A 479 -21.06 5.72 -19.20
CA ALA A 479 -22.48 6.03 -18.99
C ALA A 479 -22.95 5.68 -17.57
N LEU A 480 -22.51 4.53 -17.04
CA LEU A 480 -22.87 4.09 -15.70
C LEU A 480 -22.25 4.98 -14.61
N ARG A 481 -20.99 5.42 -14.78
CA ARG A 481 -20.38 6.40 -13.88
C ARG A 481 -21.13 7.72 -13.88
N LEU A 482 -21.56 8.18 -15.06
CA LEU A 482 -22.37 9.40 -15.20
C LEU A 482 -23.76 9.26 -14.61
N ALA A 483 -24.36 8.08 -14.72
CA ALA A 483 -25.63 7.78 -14.08
C ALA A 483 -25.52 7.88 -12.55
N LYS A 484 -24.49 7.27 -11.96
CA LYS A 484 -24.24 7.33 -10.50
C LYS A 484 -23.92 8.74 -10.01
N ALA A 485 -23.18 9.54 -10.78
CA ALA A 485 -22.85 10.92 -10.41
C ALA A 485 -24.08 11.84 -10.31
N LYS A 486 -25.21 11.49 -10.94
CA LYS A 486 -26.48 12.24 -10.88
C LYS A 486 -27.36 11.86 -9.68
N ASN A 487 -26.76 11.53 -8.54
CA ASN A 487 -27.42 11.10 -7.29
C ASN A 487 -28.23 9.79 -7.40
N GLY A 488 -27.90 8.90 -8.35
CA GLY A 488 -28.59 7.61 -8.52
C GLY A 488 -29.93 7.69 -9.24
N GLU A 489 -30.64 6.56 -9.31
CA GLU A 489 -31.97 6.42 -9.98
C GLU A 489 -32.01 6.98 -11.42
N SER A 490 -30.91 6.89 -12.16
CA SER A 490 -30.80 7.54 -13.46
C SER A 490 -30.49 6.56 -14.58
N LEU A 491 -30.98 6.91 -15.77
CA LEU A 491 -30.75 6.19 -17.01
C LEU A 491 -29.97 7.10 -17.96
N VAL A 492 -28.73 6.71 -18.29
CA VAL A 492 -27.83 7.52 -19.12
C VAL A 492 -27.38 6.70 -20.32
N GLY A 493 -27.61 7.24 -21.52
CA GLY A 493 -27.13 6.68 -22.77
C GLY A 493 -26.06 7.55 -23.38
N ILE A 494 -24.95 6.98 -23.84
CA ILE A 494 -23.91 7.73 -24.52
C ILE A 494 -23.34 7.03 -25.75
N SER A 495 -22.70 7.82 -26.60
CA SER A 495 -21.80 7.39 -27.66
C SER A 495 -20.55 8.22 -27.60
N ILE A 496 -19.39 7.59 -27.79
CA ILE A 496 -18.10 8.27 -27.87
C ILE A 496 -17.78 8.52 -29.35
N SER A 497 -17.60 9.78 -29.76
CA SER A 497 -17.13 10.12 -31.13
C SER A 497 -15.62 9.88 -31.26
N GLY A 498 -15.18 9.32 -32.39
CA GLY A 498 -13.75 9.13 -32.72
C GLY A 498 -13.23 7.69 -32.74
N GLN A 499 -14.10 6.67 -32.66
CA GLN A 499 -13.70 5.27 -32.75
C GLN A 499 -13.94 4.69 -34.15
N CYS A 500 -12.85 4.46 -34.88
CA CYS A 500 -12.69 3.36 -35.83
C CYS A 500 -11.67 2.37 -35.27
#